data_AF-A0A3C0UPP0-F1
#
_entry.id   AF-A0A3C0UPP0-F1
#
_cell.length_a   1.000
_cell.length_b   1.000
_cell.length_c   1.000
_cell.angle_alpha   90.00
_cell.angle_beta   90.00
_cell.angle_gamma   90.00
#
_symmetry.space_group_name_H-M   'P 1'
#
loop_
_entity.id
_entity.type
_entity.pdbx_description
1 polymer ?
#
loop_
_entity_poly.entity_id
_entity_poly.type
_entity_poly.pdbx_seq_one_letter_code
_entity_poly.pdbx_strand_id
1 'polypeptide(L)'
;NPQDGGWGGRLVQSTVTPSRWEDGKAAADFNPFTKKMDDAFAQTRWIPAIQNDFAARADWCVKDFKGANHAPKVAVTSKKLLVNKGQKVSLKPTTSDPDGNKVSLKFWQYKEVGTCKEEAFITQNGNNAEITIPSAAKSGHTIHIIVEAEDNGSPALTRYQRVILKVK
;
A
#
# COMPACT_ATOMS: atom_id res chain seq x y z
N ASN A 1 -12.33 1.79 -3.80
CA ASN A 1 -12.82 1.18 -5.05
C ASN A 1 -12.19 -0.18 -5.23
N PRO A 2 -12.88 -1.17 -5.84
CA PRO A 2 -12.33 -2.52 -6.01
C PRO A 2 -11.06 -2.57 -6.87
N GLN A 3 -10.92 -1.63 -7.82
CA GLN A 3 -9.68 -1.50 -8.62
C GLN A 3 -8.48 -0.98 -7.84
N ASP A 4 -8.67 -0.48 -6.63
CA ASP A 4 -7.59 0.18 -5.91
C ASP A 4 -6.60 -0.81 -5.26
N GLY A 5 -6.95 -2.10 -5.19
CA GLY A 5 -6.15 -3.12 -4.53
C GLY A 5 -6.10 -3.00 -3.00
N GLY A 6 -5.96 -4.14 -2.33
CA GLY A 6 -5.80 -4.26 -0.88
C GLY A 6 -5.81 -5.73 -0.47
N TRP A 7 -6.00 -6.02 0.82
CA TRP A 7 -5.99 -7.40 1.36
C TRP A 7 -6.98 -8.36 0.66
N GLY A 8 -8.08 -7.84 0.11
CA GLY A 8 -9.04 -8.61 -0.69
C GLY A 8 -8.63 -8.83 -2.15
N GLY A 9 -7.41 -8.45 -2.55
CA GLY A 9 -6.99 -8.41 -3.95
C GLY A 9 -7.27 -7.09 -4.63
N ARG A 10 -7.06 -7.07 -5.94
CA ARG A 10 -7.45 -6.00 -6.88
C ARG A 10 -8.43 -6.61 -7.86
N LEU A 11 -9.50 -5.88 -8.17
CA LEU A 11 -10.52 -6.35 -9.09
C LEU A 11 -10.72 -5.37 -10.24
N VAL A 12 -11.01 -5.89 -11.43
CA VAL A 12 -11.37 -5.08 -12.60
C VAL A 12 -12.85 -5.28 -12.90
N GLN A 13 -13.55 -4.20 -13.22
CA GLN A 13 -14.96 -4.28 -13.59
C GLN A 13 -15.10 -4.99 -14.94
N SER A 14 -16.00 -5.96 -15.03
CA SER A 14 -16.22 -6.71 -16.26
C SER A 14 -16.70 -5.79 -17.39
N THR A 15 -16.15 -5.98 -18.58
CA THR A 15 -16.60 -5.28 -19.81
C THR A 15 -17.88 -5.89 -20.40
N VAL A 16 -18.22 -7.11 -20.00
CA VAL A 16 -19.39 -7.86 -20.50
C VAL A 16 -20.56 -7.79 -19.51
N THR A 17 -20.27 -7.85 -18.21
CA THR A 17 -21.29 -7.84 -17.16
C THR A 17 -20.97 -6.73 -16.15
N PRO A 18 -21.45 -5.48 -16.35
CA PRO A 18 -21.03 -4.33 -15.53
C PRO A 18 -21.28 -4.45 -14.02
N SER A 19 -22.16 -5.36 -13.58
CA SER A 19 -22.40 -5.67 -12.17
C SER A 19 -21.37 -6.62 -11.54
N ARG A 20 -20.45 -7.19 -12.33
CA ARG A 20 -19.43 -8.16 -11.90
C ARG A 20 -18.05 -7.51 -11.81
N TRP A 21 -17.31 -7.88 -10.77
CA TRP A 21 -15.90 -7.58 -10.57
C TRP A 21 -15.10 -8.86 -10.66
N GLU A 22 -13.97 -8.80 -11.36
CA GLU A 22 -13.20 -9.97 -11.76
C GLU A 22 -11.78 -9.86 -11.20
N ASP A 23 -11.34 -10.93 -10.54
CA ASP A 23 -9.94 -11.29 -10.37
C ASP A 23 -9.48 -12.07 -11.63
N GLY A 24 -8.19 -12.02 -11.95
CA GLY A 24 -7.65 -12.67 -13.16
C GLY A 24 -6.71 -11.76 -13.95
N LYS A 25 -6.45 -12.11 -15.21
CA LYS A 25 -5.41 -11.48 -16.04
C LYS A 25 -5.45 -9.95 -16.10
N ALA A 26 -6.63 -9.34 -16.18
CA ALA A 26 -6.77 -7.89 -16.20
C ALA A 26 -6.43 -7.23 -14.84
N ALA A 27 -6.57 -8.01 -13.77
CA ALA A 27 -6.23 -7.64 -12.39
C ALA A 27 -4.86 -8.18 -11.93
N ALA A 28 -4.07 -8.79 -12.82
CA ALA A 28 -2.77 -9.35 -12.49
C ALA A 28 -1.80 -8.25 -12.02
N ASP A 29 -1.01 -8.56 -10.99
CA ASP A 29 0.06 -7.69 -10.50
C ASP A 29 1.43 -8.30 -10.84
N PHE A 30 2.45 -7.47 -10.97
CA PHE A 30 3.81 -7.94 -11.15
C PHE A 30 4.31 -8.59 -9.85
N ASN A 31 4.67 -9.87 -9.94
CA ASN A 31 5.20 -10.62 -8.82
C ASN A 31 6.74 -10.52 -8.82
N PRO A 32 7.36 -9.85 -7.83
CA PRO A 32 8.81 -9.66 -7.79
C PRO A 32 9.57 -10.98 -7.53
N PHE A 33 8.93 -11.99 -6.96
CA PHE A 33 9.55 -13.30 -6.69
C PHE A 33 9.67 -14.13 -7.97
N THR A 34 8.64 -14.09 -8.82
CA THR A 34 8.62 -14.85 -10.09
C THR A 34 9.01 -14.01 -11.30
N LYS A 35 9.17 -12.68 -11.12
CA LYS A 35 9.52 -11.69 -12.14
C LYS A 35 8.59 -11.66 -13.35
N LYS A 36 7.30 -11.92 -13.13
CA LYS A 36 6.27 -11.90 -14.17
C LYS A 36 4.94 -11.40 -13.62
N MET A 37 4.03 -11.05 -14.52
CA MET A 37 2.63 -10.81 -14.15
C MET A 37 2.01 -12.09 -13.60
N ASP A 38 1.26 -11.97 -12.52
CA ASP A 38 0.68 -13.07 -11.77
C ASP A 38 -0.75 -12.69 -11.34
N ASP A 39 -1.71 -13.48 -11.82
CA ASP A 39 -3.14 -13.29 -11.59
C ASP A 39 -3.50 -13.38 -10.09
N ALA A 40 -2.71 -14.11 -9.29
CA ALA A 40 -2.93 -14.27 -7.86
C ALA A 40 -2.19 -13.22 -7.02
N PHE A 41 -1.14 -12.58 -7.56
CA PHE A 41 -0.26 -11.73 -6.76
C PHE A 41 -0.92 -10.46 -6.24
N ALA A 42 -1.99 -10.00 -6.89
CA ALA A 42 -2.82 -8.91 -6.38
C ALA A 42 -3.39 -9.20 -4.98
N GLN A 43 -3.64 -10.48 -4.65
CA GLN A 43 -4.06 -10.93 -3.33
C GLN A 43 -2.91 -11.50 -2.50
N THR A 44 -2.08 -12.38 -3.08
CA THR A 44 -1.11 -13.15 -2.29
C THR A 44 0.00 -12.31 -1.68
N ARG A 45 0.29 -11.11 -2.23
CA ARG A 45 1.24 -10.16 -1.63
C ARG A 45 0.87 -9.74 -0.20
N TRP A 46 -0.41 -9.83 0.17
CA TRP A 46 -0.92 -9.39 1.46
C TRP A 46 -1.01 -10.52 2.49
N ILE A 47 -0.78 -11.77 2.09
CA ILE A 47 -0.94 -12.95 2.96
C ILE A 47 -0.15 -12.82 4.27
N PRO A 48 1.13 -12.40 4.28
CA PRO A 48 1.86 -12.25 5.54
C PRO A 48 1.15 -11.32 6.53
N ALA A 49 0.72 -10.14 6.08
CA ALA A 49 0.01 -9.18 6.93
C ALA A 49 -1.36 -9.71 7.39
N ILE A 50 -2.10 -10.40 6.51
CA ILE A 50 -3.40 -11.03 6.85
C ILE A 50 -3.22 -12.12 7.91
N GLN A 51 -2.24 -12.99 7.75
CA GLN A 51 -1.99 -14.10 8.69
C GLN A 51 -1.53 -13.57 10.05
N ASN A 52 -0.65 -12.56 10.08
CA ASN A 52 -0.24 -11.94 11.33
C ASN A 52 -1.39 -11.21 12.03
N ASP A 53 -2.24 -10.47 11.29
CA ASP A 53 -3.42 -9.79 11.86
C ASP A 53 -4.42 -10.81 12.43
N PHE A 54 -4.61 -11.95 11.76
CA PHE A 54 -5.45 -13.02 12.29
C PHE A 54 -4.86 -13.68 13.55
N ALA A 55 -3.56 -13.99 13.54
CA ALA A 55 -2.88 -14.57 14.70
C ALA A 55 -2.93 -13.65 15.93
N ALA A 56 -2.70 -12.34 15.77
CA ALA A 56 -2.83 -11.39 16.88
C ALA A 56 -4.27 -11.33 17.42
N ARG A 57 -5.28 -11.36 16.53
CA ARG A 57 -6.69 -11.39 16.97
C ARG A 57 -7.07 -12.66 17.71
N ALA A 58 -6.47 -13.80 17.37
CA ALA A 58 -6.65 -15.02 18.13
C ALA A 58 -6.06 -14.88 19.55
N ASP A 59 -4.89 -14.24 19.67
CA ASP A 59 -4.29 -13.90 20.97
C ASP A 59 -5.20 -12.97 21.80
N TRP A 60 -5.85 -11.98 21.18
CA TRP A 60 -6.77 -11.07 21.88
C TRP A 60 -7.96 -11.77 22.53
N CYS A 61 -8.32 -12.97 22.06
CA CYS A 61 -9.42 -13.74 22.63
C CYS A 61 -9.05 -14.43 23.95
N VAL A 62 -7.76 -14.60 24.25
CA VAL A 62 -7.28 -15.39 25.39
C VAL A 62 -6.25 -14.67 26.26
N LYS A 63 -5.79 -13.48 25.84
CA LYS A 63 -4.84 -12.64 26.57
C LYS A 63 -5.45 -11.26 26.84
N ASP A 64 -4.94 -10.60 27.87
CA ASP A 64 -5.23 -9.18 28.10
C ASP A 64 -4.46 -8.29 27.11
N PHE A 65 -4.71 -6.98 27.16
CA PHE A 65 -4.05 -6.01 26.29
C PHE A 65 -2.51 -6.10 26.38
N LYS A 66 -1.95 -6.25 27.57
CA LYS A 66 -0.49 -6.30 27.74
C LYS A 66 0.12 -7.59 27.18
N GLY A 67 -0.66 -8.66 27.13
CA GLY A 67 -0.23 -9.99 26.67
C GLY A 67 -0.24 -10.19 25.15
N ALA A 68 -0.77 -9.26 24.36
CA ALA A 68 -0.90 -9.41 22.92
C ALA A 68 -0.50 -8.16 22.15
N ASN A 69 -0.02 -8.34 20.92
CA ASN A 69 0.37 -7.22 20.07
C ASN A 69 -0.84 -6.51 19.43
N HIS A 70 -0.78 -5.20 19.26
CA HIS A 70 -1.79 -4.39 18.59
C HIS A 70 -1.18 -3.54 17.48
N ALA A 71 -1.96 -3.39 16.42
CA ALA A 71 -1.42 -2.80 15.21
C ALA A 71 -1.01 -1.33 15.38
N PRO A 72 0.08 -0.91 14.73
CA PRO A 72 0.49 0.48 14.74
C PRO A 72 -0.52 1.33 13.98
N LYS A 73 -0.42 2.64 14.12
CA LYS A 73 -1.14 3.63 13.32
C LYS A 73 -0.12 4.32 12.41
N VAL A 74 -0.56 4.63 11.19
CA VAL A 74 0.20 5.42 10.22
C VAL A 74 -0.71 6.46 9.60
N ALA A 75 -0.24 7.69 9.50
CA ALA A 75 -0.97 8.80 8.90
C ALA A 75 -0.04 9.69 8.07
N VAL A 76 -0.62 10.33 7.06
CA VAL A 76 0.02 11.38 6.27
C VAL A 76 -0.96 12.54 6.16
N THR A 77 -0.46 13.78 6.21
CA THR A 77 -1.30 14.99 6.21
C THR A 77 -2.21 15.05 4.99
N SER A 78 -1.65 14.80 3.80
CA SER A 78 -2.37 14.88 2.53
C SER A 78 -2.37 13.54 1.83
N LYS A 79 -3.56 12.94 1.67
CA LYS A 79 -3.76 11.64 1.01
C LYS A 79 -4.00 11.76 -0.49
N LYS A 80 -4.33 12.96 -0.97
CA LYS A 80 -4.57 13.29 -2.37
C LYS A 80 -3.89 14.62 -2.69
N LEU A 81 -3.01 14.64 -3.68
CA LEU A 81 -2.28 15.85 -4.08
C LEU A 81 -2.36 16.05 -5.58
N LEU A 82 -2.45 17.30 -6.01
CA LEU A 82 -2.17 17.68 -7.39
C LEU A 82 -0.69 18.00 -7.52
N VAL A 83 -0.02 17.41 -8.49
CA VAL A 83 1.44 17.51 -8.65
C VAL A 83 1.81 17.86 -10.09
N ASN A 84 2.94 18.52 -10.28
CA ASN A 84 3.51 18.80 -11.60
C ASN A 84 4.46 17.68 -12.01
N LYS A 85 4.67 17.53 -13.32
CA LYS A 85 5.72 16.66 -13.88
C LYS A 85 7.09 17.12 -13.38
N GLY A 86 7.97 16.19 -13.03
CA GLY A 86 9.29 16.49 -12.47
C GLY A 86 9.29 17.03 -11.04
N GLN A 87 8.11 17.26 -10.43
CA GLN A 87 8.02 17.76 -9.06
C GLN A 87 8.58 16.73 -8.06
N LYS A 88 9.24 17.23 -7.02
CA LYS A 88 9.57 16.46 -5.83
C LYS A 88 8.51 16.66 -4.75
N VAL A 89 7.98 15.57 -4.23
CA VAL A 89 6.94 15.55 -3.19
C VAL A 89 7.53 14.90 -1.94
N SER A 90 7.59 15.65 -0.84
CA SER A 90 8.02 15.10 0.44
C SER A 90 6.83 14.45 1.16
N LEU A 91 6.96 13.17 1.50
CA LEU A 91 6.06 12.44 2.38
C LEU A 91 6.72 12.31 3.76
N LYS A 92 6.02 12.82 4.77
CA LYS A 92 6.43 12.75 6.18
C LYS A 92 5.32 12.10 7.02
N PRO A 93 5.22 10.77 6.99
CA PRO A 93 4.22 10.06 7.79
C PRO A 93 4.47 10.21 9.28
N THR A 94 3.40 10.19 10.06
CA THR A 94 3.44 10.00 11.51
C THR A 94 3.02 8.59 11.84
N THR A 95 3.68 7.99 12.83
CA THR A 95 3.36 6.67 13.34
C THR A 95 3.16 6.70 14.84
N SER A 96 2.34 5.79 15.34
CA SER A 96 2.24 5.48 16.76
C SER A 96 1.93 4.01 16.96
N ASP A 97 2.37 3.46 18.07
CA ASP A 97 2.14 2.06 18.41
C ASP A 97 1.61 2.01 19.84
N PRO A 98 0.44 1.39 20.09
CA PRO A 98 -0.19 1.43 21.41
C PRO A 98 0.53 0.54 22.43
N ASP A 99 1.37 -0.38 21.99
CA ASP A 99 2.19 -1.26 22.85
C ASP A 99 3.60 -0.70 23.05
N GLY A 100 3.94 0.40 22.39
CA GLY A 100 5.26 1.03 22.44
C GLY A 100 6.29 0.38 21.52
N ASN A 101 5.86 -0.45 20.57
CA ASN A 101 6.74 -1.08 19.60
C ASN A 101 7.33 -0.04 18.63
N LYS A 102 8.49 -0.37 18.07
CA LYS A 102 9.12 0.41 16.99
C LYS A 102 8.40 0.12 15.69
N VAL A 103 8.02 1.18 14.98
CA VAL A 103 7.36 1.09 13.67
C VAL A 103 8.35 1.39 12.56
N SER A 104 8.56 0.42 11.68
CA SER A 104 9.35 0.57 10.45
C SER A 104 8.46 1.00 9.30
N LEU A 105 8.96 1.87 8.43
CA LEU A 105 8.23 2.35 7.25
C LEU A 105 8.88 1.86 5.95
N LYS A 106 8.04 1.49 4.98
CA LYS A 106 8.41 1.28 3.58
C LYS A 106 7.52 2.13 2.69
N PHE A 107 8.10 2.64 1.61
CA PHE A 107 7.40 3.44 0.62
C PHE A 107 7.53 2.76 -0.73
N TRP A 108 6.40 2.50 -1.38
CA TRP A 108 6.41 1.84 -2.69
C TRP A 108 5.28 2.36 -3.58
N GLN A 109 5.53 2.38 -4.89
CA GLN A 109 4.50 2.69 -5.88
C GLN A 109 3.67 1.45 -6.16
N TYR A 110 2.35 1.54 -5.98
CA TYR A 110 1.43 0.50 -6.45
C TYR A 110 1.14 0.71 -7.93
N LYS A 111 2.09 0.28 -8.77
CA LYS A 111 2.17 0.61 -10.21
C LYS A 111 0.95 0.13 -10.99
N GLU A 112 0.40 -1.02 -10.62
CA GLU A 112 -0.73 -1.66 -11.31
C GLU A 112 -2.09 -1.00 -11.00
N VAL A 113 -2.14 -0.13 -9.99
CA VAL A 113 -3.33 0.63 -9.61
C VAL A 113 -3.33 2.04 -10.21
N GLY A 114 -2.15 2.67 -10.28
CA GLY A 114 -2.00 4.00 -10.87
C GLY A 114 -2.24 3.98 -12.38
N THR A 115 -2.81 5.06 -12.93
CA THR A 115 -2.95 5.21 -14.39
C THR A 115 -1.65 5.70 -15.04
N CYS A 116 -0.68 6.18 -14.25
CA CYS A 116 0.65 6.53 -14.73
C CYS A 116 1.49 5.27 -14.99
N LYS A 117 1.87 5.06 -16.26
CA LYS A 117 2.77 3.96 -16.66
C LYS A 117 4.23 4.21 -16.29
N GLU A 118 4.61 5.47 -16.18
CA GLU A 118 5.94 5.89 -15.76
C GLU A 118 6.11 5.70 -14.25
N GLU A 119 7.31 5.28 -13.86
CA GLU A 119 7.64 4.96 -12.47
C GLU A 119 8.21 6.16 -11.75
N ALA A 120 7.60 6.52 -10.62
CA ALA A 120 8.09 7.57 -9.76
C ALA A 120 9.35 7.09 -9.03
N PHE A 121 10.34 7.97 -8.93
CA PHE A 121 11.55 7.68 -8.17
C PHE A 121 11.30 7.97 -6.69
N ILE A 122 11.58 6.99 -5.82
CA ILE A 122 11.33 7.07 -4.37
C ILE A 122 12.68 7.03 -3.65
N THR A 123 13.02 8.12 -2.96
CA THR A 123 14.19 8.17 -2.08
C THR A 123 13.72 8.17 -0.62
N GLN A 124 13.99 7.08 0.11
CA GLN A 124 13.65 6.99 1.52
C GLN A 124 14.80 7.50 2.40
N ASN A 125 14.46 8.38 3.35
CA ASN A 125 15.38 8.97 4.32
C ASN A 125 14.81 8.74 5.73
N GLY A 126 15.16 7.62 6.35
CA GLY A 126 14.58 7.17 7.61
C GLY A 126 13.07 6.92 7.48
N ASN A 127 12.27 7.63 8.27
CA ASN A 127 10.80 7.53 8.26
C ASN A 127 10.13 8.48 7.26
N ASN A 128 10.90 9.18 6.43
CA ASN A 128 10.37 10.08 5.40
C ASN A 128 10.76 9.58 4.01
N ALA A 129 10.04 10.04 2.99
CA ALA A 129 10.42 9.79 1.59
C ALA A 129 10.26 11.04 0.73
N GLU A 130 11.12 11.17 -0.29
CA GLU A 130 10.94 12.09 -1.40
C GLU A 130 10.49 11.30 -2.63
N ILE A 131 9.36 11.70 -3.22
CA ILE A 131 8.80 11.10 -4.43
C ILE A 131 9.03 12.08 -5.58
N THR A 132 9.81 11.69 -6.58
CA THR A 132 10.01 12.48 -7.79
C THR A 132 9.02 12.02 -8.86
N ILE A 133 8.13 12.92 -9.27
CA ILE A 133 7.14 12.67 -10.32
C ILE A 133 7.86 12.56 -11.67
N PRO A 134 7.60 11.51 -12.47
CA PRO A 134 8.25 11.36 -13.78
C PRO A 134 7.96 12.54 -14.69
N SER A 135 8.98 13.08 -15.37
CA SER A 135 8.79 14.16 -16.35
C SER A 135 7.92 13.72 -17.54
N ALA A 136 7.95 12.43 -17.87
CA ALA A 136 7.13 11.82 -18.91
C ALA A 136 5.68 11.51 -18.46
N ALA A 137 5.33 11.75 -17.20
CA ALA A 137 3.97 11.53 -16.73
C ALA A 137 2.97 12.40 -17.49
N LYS A 138 1.78 11.85 -17.78
CA LYS A 138 0.73 12.56 -18.51
C LYS A 138 -0.22 13.27 -17.55
N SER A 139 -0.73 14.43 -17.96
CA SER A 139 -1.75 15.16 -17.21
C SER A 139 -2.98 14.27 -16.97
N GLY A 140 -3.57 14.38 -15.79
CA GLY A 140 -4.71 13.58 -15.36
C GLY A 140 -4.36 12.18 -14.83
N HIS A 141 -3.16 11.66 -15.10
CA HIS A 141 -2.75 10.36 -14.61
C HIS A 141 -2.50 10.37 -13.09
N THR A 142 -2.67 9.22 -12.46
CA THR A 142 -2.48 9.03 -11.02
C THR A 142 -1.28 8.12 -10.74
N ILE A 143 -0.52 8.49 -9.71
CA ILE A 143 0.55 7.68 -9.12
C ILE A 143 0.10 7.37 -7.69
N HIS A 144 0.06 6.09 -7.35
CA HIS A 144 -0.40 5.62 -6.04
C HIS A 144 0.82 5.19 -5.24
N ILE A 145 1.14 5.94 -4.19
CA ILE A 145 2.21 5.61 -3.24
C ILE A 145 1.59 4.97 -2.01
N ILE A 146 2.13 3.84 -1.58
CA ILE A 146 1.75 3.17 -0.35
C ILE A 146 2.83 3.43 0.68
N VAL A 147 2.41 3.96 1.83
CA VAL A 147 3.21 3.98 3.06
C VAL A 147 2.81 2.74 3.85
N GLU A 148 3.69 1.77 3.95
CA GLU A 148 3.54 0.54 4.71
C GLU A 148 4.24 0.71 6.05
N ALA A 149 3.52 0.50 7.14
CA ALA A 149 4.00 0.63 8.51
C ALA A 149 3.87 -0.72 9.20
N GLU A 150 4.99 -1.25 9.68
CA GLU A 150 5.07 -2.55 10.34
C GLU A 150 5.72 -2.35 11.71
N ASP A 151 5.04 -2.82 12.77
CA ASP A 151 5.63 -2.85 14.11
C ASP A 151 6.67 -3.98 14.24
N ASN A 152 7.40 -4.01 15.36
CA ASN A 152 8.29 -5.10 15.71
C ASN A 152 7.74 -5.98 16.84
N GLY A 153 6.42 -6.03 17.01
CA GLY A 153 5.73 -6.89 17.95
C GLY A 153 5.64 -8.34 17.45
N SER A 154 4.95 -9.20 18.21
CA SER A 154 4.78 -10.62 17.87
C SER A 154 3.32 -11.04 17.93
N PRO A 155 2.71 -11.46 16.80
CA PRO A 155 3.25 -11.34 15.44
C PRO A 155 3.37 -9.87 15.01
N ALA A 156 4.24 -9.57 14.04
CA ALA A 156 4.40 -8.20 13.54
C ALA A 156 3.15 -7.74 12.79
N LEU A 157 2.59 -6.59 13.15
CA LEU A 157 1.36 -6.08 12.55
C LEU A 157 1.60 -4.92 11.60
N THR A 158 0.92 -4.97 10.46
CA THR A 158 1.09 -4.00 9.37
C THR A 158 -0.16 -3.12 9.19
N ARG A 159 0.04 -1.82 9.00
CA ARG A 159 -0.98 -0.86 8.54
C ARG A 159 -0.46 -0.04 7.36
N TYR A 160 -1.39 0.50 6.58
CA TYR A 160 -1.07 1.18 5.34
C TYR A 160 -1.74 2.54 5.25
N GLN A 161 -1.03 3.50 4.67
CA GLN A 161 -1.59 4.77 4.24
C GLN A 161 -1.28 4.99 2.77
N ARG A 162 -2.33 5.03 1.93
CA ARG A 162 -2.21 5.37 0.51
C ARG A 162 -2.17 6.88 0.31
N VAL A 163 -1.31 7.34 -0.58
CA VAL A 163 -1.25 8.70 -1.12
C VAL A 163 -1.45 8.65 -2.64
N ILE A 164 -2.40 9.43 -3.15
CA ILE A 164 -2.70 9.53 -4.57
C ILE A 164 -2.17 10.86 -5.09
N LEU A 165 -1.22 10.80 -6.00
CA LEU A 165 -0.64 11.98 -6.67
C LEU A 165 -1.25 12.06 -8.07
N LYS A 166 -2.08 13.07 -8.32
CA LYS A 166 -2.69 13.31 -9.63
C LYS A 166 -1.88 14.37 -10.37
N VAL A 167 -1.37 14.00 -11.54
CA VAL A 167 -0.50 14.86 -12.36
C VAL A 167 -1.35 15.94 -13.03
N LYS A 168 -0.88 17.19 -12.97
CA LYS A 168 -1.45 18.34 -13.68
C LYS A 168 -1.04 18.36 -15.15
#